data_AF-A0A162CWH2-F1
#
_entry.id   AF-A0A162CWH2-F1
#
_cell.length_a   1.000
_cell.length_b   1.000
_cell.length_c   1.000
_cell.angle_alpha   90.00
_cell.angle_beta   90.00
_cell.angle_gamma   90.00
#
_symmetry.space_group_name_H-M   'P 1'
#
loop_
_entity.id
_entity.type
_entity.pdbx_description
1 polymer ?
#
loop_
_entity_poly.entity_id
_entity_poly.type
_entity_poly.pdbx_seq_one_letter_code
_entity_poly.pdbx_strand_id
1 'polypeptide(L)'
;KPEPLNCDPTAVYTYWANRSCRWPRLGQMARDLLSIPATSAASERAFSVGRDVFGISRMSLKPETVEALICLRSWYKAGLVGVKDVYDFLEENFDTLLLESEEEEEDDDF
;
A
#
# COMPACT_ATOMS: atom_id res chain seq x y z
N LYS A 1 20.87 -9.75 -31.05
CA LYS A 1 20.78 -9.50 -29.59
C LYS A 1 19.60 -10.31 -29.10
N PRO A 2 19.74 -11.27 -28.17
CA PRO A 2 18.68 -12.25 -27.95
C PRO A 2 17.45 -11.53 -27.41
N GLU A 3 16.33 -11.75 -28.08
CA GLU A 3 15.00 -11.38 -27.62
C GLU A 3 14.68 -12.16 -26.34
N PRO A 4 13.95 -11.57 -25.38
CA PRO A 4 13.57 -12.28 -24.17
C PRO A 4 12.58 -13.41 -24.51
N LEU A 5 13.10 -14.62 -24.69
CA LEU A 5 12.36 -15.87 -24.91
C LEU A 5 11.91 -16.53 -23.60
N ASN A 6 11.73 -15.77 -22.52
CA ASN A 6 11.43 -16.36 -21.21
C ASN A 6 9.99 -16.04 -20.79
N CYS A 7 9.18 -17.08 -20.57
CA CYS A 7 7.78 -17.03 -20.12
C CYS A 7 7.59 -16.46 -18.70
N ASP A 8 8.60 -15.78 -18.16
CA ASP A 8 8.53 -15.10 -16.88
C ASP A 8 7.90 -13.71 -17.09
N PRO A 9 6.70 -13.45 -16.54
CA PRO A 9 6.02 -12.16 -16.67
C PRO A 9 6.83 -11.00 -16.08
N THR A 10 7.85 -11.26 -15.25
CA THR A 10 8.73 -10.22 -14.70
C THR A 10 9.95 -9.90 -15.58
N ALA A 11 10.26 -10.73 -16.58
CA ALA A 11 11.41 -10.56 -17.46
C ALA A 11 11.35 -9.26 -18.30
N VAL A 12 10.14 -8.77 -18.60
CA VAL A 12 9.95 -7.52 -19.33
C VAL A 12 10.40 -6.30 -18.51
N TYR A 13 10.21 -6.32 -17.19
CA TYR A 13 10.66 -5.22 -16.32
C TYR A 13 12.18 -5.16 -16.23
N THR A 14 12.83 -6.32 -16.05
CA THR A 14 14.30 -6.39 -15.98
C THR A 14 14.94 -6.01 -17.32
N TYR A 15 14.30 -6.36 -18.45
CA TYR A 15 14.74 -5.96 -19.78
C TYR A 15 14.81 -4.43 -19.96
N TRP A 16 13.76 -3.72 -19.54
CA TRP A 16 13.68 -2.26 -19.62
C TRP A 16 14.55 -1.56 -18.57
N ALA A 17 14.65 -2.12 -17.36
CA ALA A 17 15.55 -1.63 -16.31
C ALA A 17 17.00 -1.59 -16.80
N ASN A 18 17.48 -2.69 -17.40
CA ASN A 18 18.83 -2.79 -17.97
C ASN A 18 19.09 -1.83 -19.15
N ARG A 19 18.04 -1.32 -19.79
CA ARG A 19 18.12 -0.43 -20.96
C ARG A 19 17.85 1.03 -20.62
N SER A 20 17.42 1.33 -19.40
CA SER A 20 17.13 2.68 -18.91
C SER A 20 18.34 3.62 -19.03
N CYS A 21 19.56 3.13 -18.80
CA CYS A 21 20.78 3.93 -18.96
C CYS A 21 21.03 4.37 -20.41
N ARG A 22 20.61 3.56 -21.39
CA ARG A 22 20.79 3.86 -22.83
C ARG A 22 19.63 4.70 -23.37
N TRP A 23 18.41 4.45 -22.89
CA TRP A 23 17.20 5.17 -23.29
C TRP A 23 16.40 5.58 -22.05
N PRO A 24 16.77 6.69 -21.38
CA PRO A 24 16.17 7.06 -20.10
C PRO A 24 14.68 7.38 -20.23
N ARG A 25 14.29 8.17 -21.24
CA ARG A 25 12.88 8.52 -21.47
C ARG A 25 12.02 7.31 -21.83
N LEU A 26 12.51 6.45 -22.72
CA LEU A 26 11.77 5.26 -23.14
C LEU A 26 11.69 4.21 -22.02
N GLY A 27 12.77 4.04 -21.25
CA GLY A 27 12.77 3.17 -20.07
C GLY A 27 11.81 3.66 -18.98
N GLN A 28 11.62 4.97 -18.84
CA GLN A 28 10.61 5.54 -17.95
C GLN A 28 9.20 5.26 -18.44
N MET A 29 8.89 5.57 -19.70
CA MET A 29 7.58 5.25 -20.29
C MET A 29 7.23 3.76 -20.20
N ALA A 30 8.21 2.88 -20.42
CA ALA A 30 8.01 1.44 -20.31
C ALA A 30 7.67 1.02 -18.88
N ARG A 31 8.32 1.60 -17.86
CA ARG A 31 7.98 1.34 -16.46
C ARG A 31 6.56 1.81 -16.14
N ASP A 32 6.22 3.03 -16.56
CA ASP A 32 4.90 3.61 -16.30
C ASP A 32 3.80 2.76 -16.94
N LEU A 33 3.95 2.38 -18.22
CA LEU A 33 2.96 1.57 -18.93
C LEU A 33 2.85 0.15 -18.39
N LEU A 34 3.99 -0.50 -18.08
CA LEU A 34 3.98 -1.89 -17.61
C LEU A 34 3.46 -2.01 -16.18
N SER A 35 3.66 -0.99 -15.33
CA SER A 35 3.17 -0.97 -13.95
C SER A 35 1.64 -0.99 -13.83
N ILE A 36 0.91 -0.64 -14.89
CA ILE A 36 -0.55 -0.64 -14.90
C ILE A 36 -1.03 -2.10 -14.99
N PRO A 37 -1.74 -2.62 -13.97
CA PRO A 37 -2.29 -3.96 -14.06
C PRO A 37 -3.33 -4.03 -15.18
N ALA A 38 -3.25 -5.06 -16.02
CA ALA A 38 -4.17 -5.25 -17.13
C ALA A 38 -5.61 -5.61 -16.67
N THR A 39 -5.79 -6.01 -15.41
CA THR A 39 -7.07 -6.46 -14.86
C THR A 39 -7.30 -5.97 -13.43
N SER A 40 -8.56 -5.87 -13.03
CA SER A 40 -9.00 -5.61 -11.64
C SER A 40 -8.71 -6.77 -10.68
N ALA A 41 -8.15 -7.89 -11.14
CA ALA A 41 -7.95 -9.08 -10.32
C ALA A 41 -7.00 -8.87 -9.13
N ALA A 42 -6.11 -7.87 -9.19
CA ALA A 42 -5.26 -7.48 -8.07
C ALA A 42 -6.06 -6.74 -6.99
N SER A 43 -6.88 -5.75 -7.39
CA SER A 43 -7.77 -5.02 -6.48
C SER A 43 -8.86 -5.93 -5.91
N GLU A 44 -9.46 -6.82 -6.70
CA GLU A 44 -10.46 -7.79 -6.24
C GLU A 44 -9.88 -8.77 -5.22
N ARG A 45 -8.63 -9.23 -5.40
CA ARG A 45 -7.94 -10.04 -4.40
C ARG A 45 -7.69 -9.26 -3.12
N ALA A 46 -7.28 -7.99 -3.20
CA ALA A 46 -7.12 -7.13 -2.03
C ALA A 46 -8.45 -6.96 -1.28
N PHE A 47 -9.56 -6.69 -1.98
CA PHE A 47 -10.89 -6.59 -1.38
C PHE A 47 -11.44 -7.92 -0.87
N SER A 48 -11.09 -9.04 -1.51
CA SER A 48 -11.48 -10.38 -1.04
C SER A 48 -10.76 -10.74 0.26
N VAL A 49 -9.48 -10.41 0.39
CA VAL A 49 -8.75 -10.51 1.68
C VAL A 49 -9.30 -9.52 2.69
N GLY A 50 -9.70 -8.32 2.26
CA GLY A 50 -10.46 -7.35 3.04
C GLY A 50 -11.87 -7.85 3.43
N ARG A 51 -12.38 -8.92 2.82
CA ARG A 51 -13.63 -9.54 3.25
C ARG A 51 -13.43 -10.35 4.53
N ASP A 52 -12.25 -10.89 4.75
CA ASP A 52 -11.89 -11.54 6.03
C ASP A 52 -11.73 -10.51 7.17
N VAL A 53 -11.50 -9.25 6.79
CA VAL A 53 -11.53 -8.06 7.68
C VAL A 53 -12.97 -7.74 8.14
N PHE A 54 -14.02 -8.43 7.68
CA PHE A 54 -15.32 -8.38 8.37
C PHE A 54 -15.24 -8.91 9.82
N GLY A 55 -14.21 -9.68 10.17
CA GLY A 55 -13.87 -9.96 11.58
C GLY A 55 -13.48 -8.70 12.38
N ILE A 56 -12.96 -7.66 11.72
CA ILE A 56 -12.56 -6.37 12.31
C ILE A 56 -13.75 -5.41 12.40
N SER A 57 -14.75 -5.52 11.50
CA SER A 57 -16.05 -4.85 11.69
C SER A 57 -16.76 -5.32 12.96
N ARG A 58 -16.58 -6.59 13.37
CA ARG A 58 -17.02 -7.08 14.70
C ARG A 58 -16.27 -6.46 15.88
N MET A 59 -15.12 -5.84 15.63
CA MET A 59 -14.31 -5.13 16.64
C MET A 59 -14.68 -3.64 16.75
N SER A 60 -15.77 -3.20 16.09
CA SER A 60 -16.27 -1.80 16.14
C SER A 60 -15.24 -0.74 15.73
N LEU A 61 -14.33 -1.06 14.83
CA LEU A 61 -13.42 -0.06 14.26
C LEU A 61 -14.13 0.81 13.22
N LYS A 62 -13.85 2.11 13.25
CA LYS A 62 -14.28 3.08 12.23
C LYS A 62 -13.74 2.64 10.85
N PRO A 63 -14.51 2.76 9.76
CA PRO A 63 -14.10 2.30 8.43
C PRO A 63 -12.80 2.94 7.94
N GLU A 64 -12.52 4.18 8.36
CA GLU A 64 -11.30 4.92 8.07
C GLU A 64 -10.07 4.22 8.67
N THR A 65 -10.18 3.74 9.93
CA THR A 65 -9.12 2.99 10.61
C THR A 65 -8.84 1.66 9.89
N VAL A 66 -9.88 1.01 9.39
CA VAL A 66 -9.74 -0.25 8.65
C VAL A 66 -9.00 -0.03 7.33
N GLU A 67 -9.33 1.02 6.59
CA GLU A 67 -8.63 1.39 5.35
C GLU A 67 -7.15 1.68 5.62
N ALA A 68 -6.86 2.49 6.65
CA ALA A 68 -5.49 2.81 7.05
C ALA A 68 -4.69 1.55 7.40
N LEU A 69 -5.28 0.59 8.12
CA LEU A 69 -4.62 -0.68 8.46
C LEU A 69 -4.35 -1.56 7.24
N ILE A 70 -5.26 -1.60 6.26
CA ILE A 70 -5.06 -2.34 5.01
C ILE A 70 -3.92 -1.71 4.20
N CYS A 71 -3.89 -0.38 4.09
CA CYS A 71 -2.83 0.37 3.43
C CYS A 71 -1.47 0.14 4.11
N LEU A 72 -1.41 0.31 5.43
CA LEU A 72 -0.20 0.11 6.22
C LEU A 72 0.36 -1.31 6.04
N ARG A 73 -0.51 -2.33 6.08
CA ARG A 73 -0.13 -3.73 5.84
C ARG A 73 0.43 -3.94 4.42
N SER A 74 -0.17 -3.29 3.42
CA SER A 74 0.29 -3.35 2.03
C SER A 74 1.68 -2.72 1.87
N TRP A 75 1.87 -1.52 2.43
CA TRP A 75 3.15 -0.80 2.40
C TRP A 75 4.25 -1.51 3.17
N TYR A 76 3.94 -2.11 4.32
CA TYR A 76 4.88 -2.93 5.08
C TYR A 76 5.37 -4.13 4.25
N LYS A 77 4.46 -4.84 3.58
CA LYS A 77 4.81 -5.96 2.69
C LYS A 77 5.64 -5.51 1.47
N ALA A 78 5.41 -4.29 0.98
CA ALA A 78 6.19 -3.70 -0.10
C ALA A 78 7.55 -3.15 0.36
N GLY A 79 7.84 -3.16 1.67
CA GLY A 79 9.05 -2.60 2.25
C GLY A 79 9.12 -1.07 2.18
N LEU A 80 7.97 -0.41 2.02
CA LEU A 80 7.86 1.05 1.96
C LEU A 80 7.79 1.69 3.35
N VAL A 81 7.33 0.94 4.34
CA VAL A 81 7.21 1.35 5.73
C VAL A 81 7.79 0.25 6.61
N GLY A 82 8.75 0.60 7.45
CA GLY A 82 9.31 -0.26 8.48
C GLY A 82 8.61 -0.06 9.83
N VAL A 83 8.86 -0.99 10.75
CA VAL A 83 8.35 -0.91 12.12
C VAL A 83 8.83 0.37 12.81
N LYS A 84 10.08 0.79 12.53
CA LYS A 84 10.64 2.04 13.05
C LYS A 84 9.84 3.26 12.60
N ASP A 85 9.48 3.33 11.32
CA ASP A 85 8.73 4.48 10.78
C ASP A 85 7.35 4.63 11.47
N VAL A 86 6.74 3.50 11.87
CA VAL A 86 5.50 3.50 12.66
C VAL A 86 5.74 4.01 14.08
N TYR A 87 6.83 3.57 14.72
CA TYR A 87 7.17 4.05 16.07
C TYR A 87 7.53 5.53 16.09
N ASP A 88 8.34 5.99 15.13
CA ASP A 88 8.71 7.40 15.00
C ASP A 88 7.45 8.26 14.80
N PHE A 89 6.50 7.82 13.96
CA PHE A 89 5.21 8.50 13.79
C PHE A 89 4.39 8.53 15.09
N LEU A 90 4.32 7.43 15.84
CA LEU A 90 3.57 7.37 17.09
C LEU A 90 4.18 8.26 18.17
N GLU A 91 5.51 8.34 18.26
CA GLU A 91 6.19 9.23 19.20
C GLU A 91 5.96 10.71 18.84
N GLU A 92 6.01 11.06 17.55
CA GLU A 92 5.78 12.44 17.09
C GLU A 92 4.32 12.90 17.28
N ASN A 93 3.36 11.98 17.25
CA ASN A 93 1.92 12.30 17.33
C ASN A 93 1.29 11.90 18.67
N PHE A 94 2.10 11.51 19.67
CA PHE A 94 1.59 11.01 20.95
C PHE A 94 0.74 12.06 21.69
N ASP A 95 1.22 13.30 21.74
CA ASP A 95 0.53 14.40 22.42
C ASP A 95 -0.78 14.80 21.73
N THR A 96 -0.84 14.69 20.40
CA THR A 96 -2.05 14.99 19.62
C THR A 96 -3.13 13.91 19.80
N LEU A 97 -2.74 12.64 19.82
CA LEU A 97 -3.66 11.52 20.06
C LEU A 97 -4.27 11.56 21.46
N LEU A 98 -3.54 12.07 22.45
CA LEU A 98 -4.03 12.21 23.83
C LEU A 98 -5.14 13.26 23.90
N LEU A 99 -4.98 14.39 23.22
CA LEU A 99 -6.00 15.44 23.17
C LEU A 99 -7.26 15.01 22.42
N GLU A 100 -7.13 14.28 21.30
CA GLU A 100 -8.29 13.74 20.57
C GLU A 100 -9.10 12.73 21.40
N SER A 101 -8.43 11.96 22.29
CA SER A 101 -9.12 11.03 23.19
C SER A 101 -9.87 11.71 24.34
N GLU A 102 -9.47 12.92 24.71
CA GLU A 102 -10.14 13.73 25.75
C GLU A 102 -11.35 14.50 25.18
N GLU A 103 -11.33 14.87 23.89
CA GLU A 103 -12.45 15.56 23.23
C GLU A 103 -13.63 14.62 22.89
N GLU A 104 -13.41 13.31 22.69
CA GLU A 104 -14.52 12.36 22.44
C GLU A 104 -15.38 12.06 23.70
N GLU A 105 -15.01 12.50 24.90
CA GLU A 105 -15.78 12.27 26.14
C GLU A 105 -16.81 13.38 26.48
N GLU A 106 -16.93 14.47 25.71
CA GLU A 106 -17.81 15.61 26.07
C GLU A 106 -19.23 15.64 25.42
N ASP A 107 -19.59 14.73 24.50
CA ASP A 107 -20.85 14.82 23.74
C ASP A 107 -21.87 13.69 24.05
N ASP A 108 -22.13 13.38 25.34
CA ASP A 108 -23.17 12.43 25.77
C ASP A 108 -24.22 13.08 26.71
N ASP A 109 -24.70 14.28 26.33
CA ASP A 109 -25.82 14.96 27.01
C ASP A 109 -26.79 15.62 25.99
N PHE A 110 -27.72 14.83 25.43
CA PHE A 110 -29.16 15.17 25.26
C PHE A 110 -30.02 13.98 24.78
#